data_AF-D5ZVT0-F1
#
_entry.id   AF-D5ZVT0-F1
#
_cell.length_a   1.000
_cell.length_b   1.000
_cell.length_c   1.000
_cell.angle_alpha   90.00
_cell.angle_beta   90.00
_cell.angle_gamma   90.00
#
_symmetry.space_group_name_H-M   'P 1'
#
loop_
_entity.id
_entity.type
_entity.pdbx_description
1 polymer ?
#
loop_
_entity_poly.entity_id
_entity_poly.type
_entity_poly.pdbx_seq_one_letter_code
_entity_poly.pdbx_strand_id
1 'polypeptide(L)'
;MTDDAYLVLLNGTDLTLGVPPAAVGELACMETPAVRAWLHAQGVTAASPGLRLLPPEETAAIPDDAERLPVPLGEEELSRVRHHAASHGVARLEEELLAYRSCADGRDTLLTRALAAGVPAHRVAELTGEDLATVKALAH
;
A
#
# COMPACT_ATOMS: atom_id res chain seq x y z
N MET A 1 -2.02 20.23 9.18
CA MET A 1 -1.07 19.21 9.69
C MET A 1 -0.50 18.55 8.46
N THR A 2 0.82 18.45 8.34
CA THR A 2 1.47 17.79 7.20
C THR A 2 1.29 16.29 7.42
N ASP A 3 0.50 15.66 6.57
CA ASP A 3 0.40 14.21 6.50
C ASP A 3 1.70 13.70 5.87
N ASP A 4 2.70 13.45 6.71
CA ASP A 4 4.02 12.99 6.27
C ASP A 4 3.92 11.56 5.74
N ALA A 5 4.46 11.34 4.53
CA ALA A 5 4.59 10.01 3.97
C ALA A 5 5.85 9.34 4.51
N TYR A 6 5.95 8.03 4.36
CA TYR A 6 7.08 7.26 4.87
C TYR A 6 7.79 6.52 3.75
N LEU A 7 9.10 6.75 3.63
CA LEU A 7 9.99 5.88 2.88
C LEU A 7 10.35 4.71 3.76
N VAL A 8 10.24 3.50 3.23
CA VAL A 8 10.45 2.27 3.97
C VAL A 8 11.31 1.34 3.14
N LEU A 9 12.29 0.71 3.77
CA LEU A 9 13.11 -0.32 3.14
C LEU A 9 12.59 -1.70 3.55
N LEU A 10 11.95 -2.38 2.60
CA LEU A 10 11.40 -3.71 2.80
C LEU A 10 12.34 -4.76 2.21
N ASN A 11 12.58 -5.82 2.99
CA ASN A 11 13.42 -6.95 2.60
C ASN A 11 12.54 -8.20 2.47
N GLY A 12 12.58 -8.89 1.33
CA GLY A 12 11.91 -10.20 1.16
C GLY A 12 10.49 -10.14 0.58
N THR A 13 9.52 -10.80 1.22
CA THR A 13 8.13 -10.95 0.71
C THR A 13 7.24 -9.72 0.89
N ASP A 14 7.67 -8.76 1.71
CA ASP A 14 6.93 -7.51 1.96
C ASP A 14 7.06 -6.48 0.84
N LEU A 15 7.79 -6.81 -0.25
CA LEU A 15 7.93 -5.96 -1.44
C LEU A 15 6.60 -5.62 -2.14
N THR A 16 5.49 -6.22 -1.73
CA THR A 16 4.14 -5.88 -2.23
C THR A 16 3.50 -4.72 -1.46
N LEU A 17 4.09 -4.28 -0.35
CA LEU A 17 3.59 -3.19 0.48
C LEU A 17 4.14 -1.84 -0.01
N GLY A 18 3.24 -0.88 -0.24
CA GLY A 18 3.60 0.45 -0.71
C GLY A 18 4.05 0.50 -2.18
N VAL A 19 4.27 1.73 -2.66
CA VAL A 19 4.58 1.97 -4.07
C VAL A 19 6.08 2.16 -4.23
N PRO A 20 6.73 1.53 -5.23
CA PRO A 20 8.12 1.84 -5.49
C PRO A 20 8.22 3.31 -5.96
N PRO A 21 9.13 4.13 -5.40
CA PRO A 21 9.23 5.55 -5.76
C PRO A 21 9.51 5.74 -7.26
N ALA A 22 10.22 4.80 -7.88
CA ALA A 22 10.43 4.77 -9.33
C ALA A 22 9.13 4.68 -10.15
N ALA A 23 8.05 4.08 -9.63
CA ALA A 23 6.76 4.01 -10.30
C ALA A 23 5.88 5.25 -10.07
N VAL A 24 6.09 5.96 -8.95
CA VAL A 24 5.40 7.24 -8.67
C VAL A 24 5.97 8.36 -9.55
N GLY A 25 7.26 8.26 -9.91
CA GLY A 25 7.96 9.20 -10.77
C GLY A 25 8.92 10.11 -10.00
N GLU A 26 9.20 11.29 -10.55
CA GLU A 26 10.07 12.28 -9.90
C GLU A 26 9.40 12.81 -8.62
N LEU A 27 10.07 12.58 -7.48
CA LEU A 27 9.68 13.03 -6.16
C LEU A 27 10.72 14.04 -5.67
N ALA A 28 10.30 15.27 -5.40
CA ALA A 28 11.19 16.32 -4.91
C ALA A 28 11.80 15.95 -3.55
N CYS A 29 11.09 15.14 -2.76
CA CYS A 29 11.60 14.63 -1.49
C CYS A 29 12.89 13.80 -1.65
N MET A 30 13.09 13.11 -2.77
CA MET A 30 14.27 12.27 -3.03
C MET A 30 15.55 13.07 -3.23
N GLU A 31 15.41 14.35 -3.59
CA GLU A 31 16.55 15.26 -3.73
C GLU A 31 16.95 15.91 -2.41
N THR A 32 16.14 15.77 -1.36
CA THR A 32 16.42 16.37 -0.06
C THR A 32 17.64 15.71 0.60
N PRO A 33 18.47 16.49 1.31
CA PRO A 33 19.66 15.96 1.97
C PRO A 33 19.32 14.92 3.05
N ALA A 34 18.16 15.03 3.70
CA ALA A 34 17.70 14.07 4.70
C ALA A 34 17.47 12.67 4.08
N VAL A 35 16.76 12.62 2.95
CA VAL A 35 16.51 11.35 2.24
C VAL A 35 17.79 10.78 1.67
N ARG A 36 18.65 11.61 1.06
CA ARG A 36 19.95 11.15 0.53
C ARG A 36 20.86 10.59 1.63
N ALA A 37 20.91 11.24 2.79
CA ALA A 37 21.69 10.77 3.93
C ALA A 37 21.18 9.43 4.47
N TRP A 38 19.85 9.26 4.57
CA TRP A 38 19.24 8.00 5.00
C TRP A 38 19.49 6.88 4.00
N LEU A 39 19.28 7.12 2.70
CA LEU A 39 19.58 6.14 1.64
C LEU A 39 21.05 5.69 1.71
N HIS A 40 21.97 6.63 1.90
CA HIS A 40 23.39 6.33 2.08
C HIS A 40 23.66 5.53 3.36
N ALA A 41 23.01 5.84 4.48
CA ALA A 41 23.15 5.10 5.73
C ALA A 41 22.69 3.64 5.60
N GLN A 42 21.64 3.39 4.82
CA GLN A 42 21.15 2.04 4.53
C GLN A 42 21.94 1.34 3.40
N GLY A 43 22.84 2.05 2.71
CA GLY A 43 23.59 1.52 1.56
C GLY A 43 22.71 1.24 0.34
N VAL A 44 21.56 1.92 0.22
CA VAL A 44 20.59 1.73 -0.87
C VAL A 44 20.49 2.97 -1.74
N THR A 45 20.00 2.79 -2.96
CA THR A 45 19.74 3.88 -3.91
C THR A 45 18.23 4.09 -4.11
N ALA A 46 17.86 5.24 -4.68
CA ALA A 46 16.48 5.55 -5.09
C ALA A 46 15.85 4.51 -6.05
N ALA A 47 16.68 3.77 -6.78
CA ALA A 47 16.26 2.73 -7.71
C ALA A 47 16.22 1.32 -7.09
N SER A 48 16.44 1.20 -5.77
CA SER A 48 16.50 -0.11 -5.12
C SER A 48 15.11 -0.75 -5.09
N PRO A 49 14.98 -2.03 -5.45
CA PRO A 49 13.68 -2.71 -5.53
C PRO A 49 12.98 -2.83 -4.16
N GLY A 50 13.77 -2.80 -3.08
CA GLY A 50 13.29 -2.80 -1.69
C GLY A 50 12.79 -1.46 -1.18
N LEU A 51 13.04 -0.37 -1.89
CA LEU A 51 12.61 0.95 -1.46
C LEU A 51 11.13 1.14 -1.80
N ARG A 52 10.32 1.46 -0.79
CA ARG A 52 8.87 1.64 -0.92
C ARG A 52 8.45 2.95 -0.28
N LEU A 53 7.47 3.59 -0.89
CA LEU A 53 6.86 4.80 -0.42
C LEU A 53 5.44 4.47 0.02
N LEU A 54 5.12 4.79 1.27
CA LEU A 54 3.83 4.55 1.86
C LEU A 54 3.16 5.88 2.22
N PRO A 55 1.89 6.04 1.88
CA PRO A 55 1.13 7.18 2.33
C PRO A 55 0.83 7.03 3.83
N PRO A 56 0.54 8.13 4.56
CA PRO A 56 0.40 8.13 6.02
C PRO A 56 -0.66 7.15 6.52
N GLU A 57 -1.68 6.88 5.71
CA GLU A 57 -2.78 5.96 6.03
C GLU A 57 -2.35 4.49 6.09
N GLU A 58 -1.29 4.12 5.36
CA GLU A 58 -0.78 2.74 5.32
C GLU A 58 0.42 2.50 6.24
N THR A 59 0.80 3.50 7.02
CA THR A 59 1.94 3.42 7.95
C THR A 59 1.77 2.34 9.02
N ALA A 60 0.53 1.99 9.36
CA ALA A 60 0.21 0.91 10.30
C ALA A 60 0.52 -0.50 9.74
N ALA A 61 0.67 -0.64 8.42
CA ALA A 61 1.04 -1.90 7.79
C ALA A 61 2.57 -2.11 7.70
N ILE A 62 3.36 -1.10 8.07
CA ILE A 62 4.81 -1.17 8.08
C ILE A 62 5.25 -2.09 9.23
N PRO A 63 6.07 -3.12 8.99
CA PRO A 63 6.66 -3.93 10.05
C PRO A 63 7.49 -3.05 11.00
N ASP A 64 7.41 -3.27 12.31
CA ASP A 64 8.21 -2.51 13.29
C ASP A 64 9.73 -2.69 13.11
N ASP A 65 10.15 -3.81 12.51
CA ASP A 65 11.56 -4.11 12.21
C ASP A 65 12.04 -3.46 10.90
N ALA A 66 11.14 -2.83 10.13
CA ALA A 66 11.49 -2.20 8.87
C ALA A 66 12.02 -0.77 9.06
N GLU A 67 13.12 -0.47 8.38
CA GLU A 67 13.70 0.87 8.37
C GLU A 67 12.75 1.85 7.68
N ARG A 68 12.30 2.87 8.42
CA ARG A 68 11.37 3.90 7.93
C ARG A 68 11.89 5.31 8.15
N LEU A 69 11.62 6.20 7.19
CA LEU A 69 11.97 7.62 7.23
C LEU A 69 10.74 8.46 6.88
N PRO A 70 10.30 9.38 7.75
CA PRO A 70 9.26 10.35 7.40
C PRO A 70 9.80 11.33 6.35
N VAL A 71 9.05 11.53 5.28
CA VAL A 71 9.39 12.46 4.20
C VAL A 71 8.25 13.45 3.96
N PRO A 72 8.56 14.75 3.86
CA PRO A 72 7.58 15.74 3.49
C PRO A 72 7.25 15.55 2.00
N LEU A 73 6.01 15.19 1.70
CA LEU A 73 5.46 15.19 0.35
C LEU A 73 4.51 16.37 0.18
N GLY A 74 4.55 17.02 -0.99
CA GLY A 74 3.50 17.95 -1.40
C GLY A 74 2.19 17.23 -1.71
N GLU A 75 1.09 17.98 -1.77
CA GLU A 75 -0.25 17.41 -2.04
C GLU A 75 -0.33 16.66 -3.37
N GLU A 76 0.35 17.15 -4.42
CA GLU A 76 0.39 16.49 -5.73
C GLU A 76 1.15 15.16 -5.69
N GLU A 77 2.29 15.13 -5.01
CA GLU A 77 3.09 13.92 -4.83
C GLU A 77 2.31 12.89 -4.01
N LEU A 78 1.69 13.33 -2.91
CA LEU A 78 0.87 12.49 -2.05
C LEU A 78 -0.34 11.93 -2.81
N SER A 79 -0.97 12.73 -3.66
CA SER A 79 -2.08 12.28 -4.52
C SER A 79 -1.62 11.19 -5.49
N ARG A 80 -0.44 11.33 -6.11
CA ARG A 80 0.15 10.28 -6.96
C ARG A 80 0.44 9.01 -6.16
N VAL A 81 1.06 9.14 -4.99
CA VAL A 81 1.34 8.00 -4.10
C VAL A 81 0.05 7.30 -3.72
N ARG A 82 -0.97 8.02 -3.26
CA ARG A 82 -2.28 7.46 -2.90
C ARG A 82 -2.94 6.75 -4.08
N HIS A 83 -2.87 7.31 -5.29
CA HIS A 83 -3.44 6.68 -6.48
C HIS A 83 -2.76 5.34 -6.82
N HIS A 84 -1.43 5.32 -6.77
CA HIS A 84 -0.67 4.09 -7.00
C HIS A 84 -0.81 3.10 -5.84
N ALA A 85 -0.87 3.59 -4.60
CA ALA A 85 -0.98 2.75 -3.42
C ALA A 85 -2.37 2.12 -3.33
N ALA A 86 -3.43 2.86 -3.68
CA ALA A 86 -4.77 2.31 -3.80
C ALA A 86 -4.85 1.19 -4.85
N SER A 87 -4.20 1.31 -6.01
CA SER A 87 -4.20 0.25 -7.02
C SER A 87 -3.41 -0.99 -6.58
N HIS A 88 -2.29 -0.83 -5.89
CA HIS A 88 -1.54 -1.94 -5.30
C HIS A 88 -2.23 -2.57 -4.09
N GLY A 89 -2.86 -1.76 -3.24
CA GLY A 89 -3.65 -2.20 -2.09
C GLY A 89 -4.86 -3.02 -2.53
N VAL A 90 -5.55 -2.59 -3.61
CA VAL A 90 -6.60 -3.37 -4.27
C VAL A 90 -6.06 -4.72 -4.74
N ALA A 91 -4.95 -4.75 -5.49
CA ALA A 91 -4.37 -6.00 -5.99
C ALA A 91 -3.98 -6.97 -4.85
N ARG A 92 -3.40 -6.46 -3.77
CA ARG A 92 -3.07 -7.25 -2.57
C ARG A 92 -4.33 -7.81 -1.90
N LEU A 93 -5.38 -7.00 -1.78
CA LEU A 93 -6.65 -7.43 -1.22
C LEU A 93 -7.33 -8.48 -2.11
N GLU A 94 -7.19 -8.38 -3.43
CA GLU A 94 -7.65 -9.41 -4.38
C GLU A 94 -6.90 -10.74 -4.16
N GLU A 95 -5.58 -10.71 -3.97
CA GLU A 95 -4.77 -11.89 -3.63
C GLU A 95 -5.14 -12.48 -2.27
N GLU A 96 -5.37 -11.65 -1.26
CA GLU A 96 -5.86 -12.09 0.05
C GLU A 96 -7.26 -12.71 -0.04
N LEU A 97 -8.19 -12.13 -0.80
CA LEU A 97 -9.52 -12.69 -1.07
C LEU A 97 -9.42 -14.06 -1.78
N LEU A 98 -8.51 -14.20 -2.75
CA LEU A 98 -8.23 -15.45 -3.45
C LEU A 98 -7.67 -16.53 -2.51
N ALA A 99 -6.75 -16.17 -1.61
CA ALA A 99 -6.20 -17.08 -0.61
C ALA A 99 -7.25 -17.47 0.44
N TYR A 100 -8.09 -16.53 0.87
CA TYR A 100 -9.15 -16.74 1.86
C TYR A 100 -10.33 -17.57 1.35
N ARG A 101 -10.45 -17.79 0.03
CA ARG A 101 -11.39 -18.77 -0.54
C ARG A 101 -11.24 -20.17 0.10
N SER A 102 -10.08 -20.48 0.70
CA SER A 102 -9.81 -21.76 1.37
C SER A 102 -10.08 -21.79 2.90
N CYS A 103 -10.34 -20.66 3.56
CA CYS A 103 -10.61 -20.58 5.01
C CYS A 103 -11.92 -19.82 5.28
N ALA A 104 -12.89 -20.44 5.94
CA ALA A 104 -14.23 -19.88 6.05
C ALA A 104 -14.45 -18.87 7.19
N ASP A 105 -13.42 -18.58 7.98
CA ASP A 105 -13.54 -17.86 9.25
C ASP A 105 -13.02 -16.41 9.12
N GLY A 106 -13.86 -15.39 9.36
CA GLY A 106 -13.47 -13.97 9.24
C GLY A 106 -13.71 -13.30 7.88
N ARG A 107 -14.49 -13.95 7.00
CA ARG A 107 -14.78 -13.51 5.62
C ARG A 107 -15.47 -12.14 5.53
N ASP A 108 -16.49 -11.88 6.35
CA ASP A 108 -17.27 -10.63 6.27
C ASP A 108 -16.42 -9.39 6.56
N THR A 109 -15.50 -9.48 7.54
CA THR A 109 -14.57 -8.39 7.86
C THR A 109 -13.63 -8.09 6.70
N LEU A 110 -13.20 -9.12 5.96
CA LEU A 110 -12.33 -8.98 4.81
C LEU A 110 -13.08 -8.39 3.60
N LEU A 111 -14.35 -8.79 3.40
CA LEU A 111 -15.24 -8.22 2.38
C LEU A 111 -15.50 -6.72 2.63
N THR A 112 -15.82 -6.33 3.87
CA THR A 112 -16.02 -4.92 4.24
C THR A 112 -14.73 -4.12 4.05
N ARG A 113 -13.57 -4.68 4.40
CA ARG A 113 -12.27 -4.02 4.17
C ARG A 113 -11.95 -3.85 2.69
N ALA A 114 -12.28 -4.84 1.85
CA ALA A 114 -12.11 -4.77 0.40
C ALA A 114 -12.93 -3.63 -0.21
N LEU A 115 -14.19 -3.53 0.18
CA LEU A 115 -15.10 -2.49 -0.28
C LEU A 115 -14.66 -1.10 0.19
N ALA A 116 -14.22 -0.98 1.45
CA ALA A 116 -13.67 0.26 2.01
C ALA A 116 -12.36 0.69 1.31
N ALA A 117 -11.57 -0.26 0.83
CA ALA A 117 -10.36 -0.01 0.06
C ALA A 117 -10.64 0.35 -1.43
N GLY A 118 -11.90 0.38 -1.84
CA GLY A 118 -12.31 0.75 -3.20
C GLY A 118 -12.33 -0.39 -4.21
N VAL A 119 -12.22 -1.65 -3.76
CA VAL A 119 -12.40 -2.82 -4.65
C VAL A 119 -13.87 -2.89 -5.05
N PRO A 120 -14.21 -2.91 -6.35
CA PRO A 120 -15.60 -2.90 -6.78
C PRO A 120 -16.28 -4.24 -6.46
N ALA A 121 -17.53 -4.18 -5.96
CA ALA A 121 -18.26 -5.34 -5.44
C ALA A 121 -18.39 -6.53 -6.41
N HIS A 122 -18.46 -6.27 -7.72
CA HIS A 122 -18.49 -7.33 -8.75
C HIS A 122 -17.19 -8.15 -8.77
N ARG A 123 -16.06 -7.48 -8.57
CA ARG A 123 -14.72 -8.07 -8.57
C ARG A 123 -14.49 -8.91 -7.32
N VAL A 124 -14.93 -8.40 -6.17
CA VAL A 124 -14.90 -9.13 -4.90
C VAL A 124 -15.69 -10.43 -5.00
N ALA A 125 -16.91 -10.40 -5.54
CA ALA A 125 -17.75 -11.58 -5.76
C ALA A 125 -17.09 -12.63 -6.68
N GLU A 126 -16.43 -12.19 -7.77
CA GLU A 126 -15.68 -13.09 -8.66
C GLU A 126 -14.50 -13.77 -7.94
N LEU A 127 -13.78 -13.04 -7.09
CA LEU A 127 -12.58 -13.53 -6.39
C LEU A 127 -12.92 -14.46 -5.23
N THR A 128 -13.94 -14.14 -4.44
CA THR A 128 -14.38 -14.99 -3.32
C THR A 128 -15.27 -16.13 -3.73
N GLY A 129 -15.94 -16.03 -4.89
CA GLY A 129 -16.98 -16.97 -5.33
C GLY A 129 -18.34 -16.73 -4.66
N GLU A 130 -18.51 -15.58 -4.02
CA GLU A 130 -19.75 -15.18 -3.33
C GLU A 130 -20.79 -14.59 -4.28
N ASP A 131 -22.04 -14.55 -3.84
CA ASP A 131 -23.10 -13.87 -4.57
C ASP A 131 -22.93 -12.34 -4.49
N LEU A 132 -23.08 -11.66 -5.63
CA LEU A 132 -22.96 -10.20 -5.72
C LEU A 132 -23.95 -9.47 -4.80
N ALA A 133 -25.12 -10.06 -4.53
CA ALA A 133 -26.10 -9.47 -3.60
C ALA A 133 -25.59 -9.48 -2.16
N THR A 134 -24.91 -10.54 -1.73
CA THR A 134 -24.30 -10.65 -0.40
C THR A 134 -23.18 -9.62 -0.22
N VAL A 135 -22.30 -9.48 -1.22
CA VAL A 135 -21.21 -8.48 -1.18
C VAL A 135 -21.77 -7.06 -1.17
N LYS A 136 -22.81 -6.77 -1.97
CA LYS A 136 -23.45 -5.45 -1.98
C LYS A 136 -24.16 -5.11 -0.66
N ALA A 137 -24.68 -6.10 0.05
CA ALA A 137 -25.31 -5.89 1.35
C ALA A 137 -24.30 -5.44 2.43
N LEU A 138 -23.01 -5.75 2.25
CA LEU A 138 -21.91 -5.36 3.14
C LEU A 138 -21.29 -4.00 2.79
N ALA A 139 -21.68 -3.39 1.66
CA ALA A 139 -21.19 -2.09 1.19
C ALA A 139 -21.97 -0.89 1.75
N HIS A 140 -22.72 -1.08 2.85
CA HIS A 140 -23.61 -0.08 3.43
C HIS A 140 -22.93 0.81 4.47
#